data_AF-A0A9W9BLY6-F1
#
_entry.id   AF-A0A9W9BLY6-F1
#
_cell.length_a   1.000
_cell.length_b   1.000
_cell.length_c   1.000
_cell.angle_alpha   90.00
_cell.angle_beta   90.00
_cell.angle_gamma   90.00
#
_symmetry.space_group_name_H-M   'P 1'
#
loop_
_entity.id
_entity.type
_entity.pdbx_description
1 polymer ?
#
loop_
_entity_poly.entity_id
_entity_poly.type
_entity_poly.pdbx_seq_one_letter_code
_entity_poly.pdbx_strand_id
1 'polypeptide(L)'
;MFDKSFTRSKDYFVALQLLRIMDEWINEARSSIEALRDSSAIKRSIFCVEEAEDNFDAAIKKMNQRATRLQNRVRKKSEQINSLRDGLFNATSLREATKAMALNQAIYIFTVVTVLFTPLSFLAVLLDEAEKFFRGWDPDQAIHPKGHQERGHLAEAYRHSCLLRVLRFPDPFAMLCEDSRIKASVTAIFDVCAAIPRNTVFYKRLLFPLFLTGADTSAPHQMHYASWCVGEIKQATGFQHPAMTEMLTKVWEERRANPHGWSNVPWMEFWAWLQVIDNGGATGSWEYFLIKISFLQDPLAGVGTHSKERCDLFHVPRNVHESIVKVCTFSSSFNSVHVETTLPYTKNTMAATEKSATELKKASKLANVPHCEQYDRMISGMLYDSFVPELVKSRLDGRKFMHEYNNWFPSGDDEYTHEAVSKKRADMLRNGLGHVADDELIIEPPFRVDYGPNVSVGKRFYSNFNLTILDSAIVTIGDRVMVGPNVMISTATHEIEVASRRDNIEYAKPITIGNDCWIGGGVIILPGVTIGDGCTIGAGSIVTRDIPAWSVALGSPARVVKKVQELPLPEE
;
A
#
# COMPACT_ATOMS: atom_id res chain seq x y z
N MET A 1 -29.36 -18.20 15.42
CA MET A 1 -30.44 -17.26 15.01
C MET A 1 -29.90 -16.00 14.32
N PHE A 2 -28.70 -15.51 14.69
CA PHE A 2 -28.10 -14.27 14.15
C PHE A 2 -27.55 -14.33 12.71
N ASP A 3 -27.04 -15.48 12.27
CA ASP A 3 -26.47 -15.64 10.91
C ASP A 3 -27.52 -15.37 9.82
N LYS A 4 -28.73 -15.92 10.00
CA LYS A 4 -29.86 -15.72 9.07
C LYS A 4 -30.37 -14.26 9.03
N SER A 5 -30.16 -13.49 10.09
CA SER A 5 -30.60 -12.09 10.19
C SER A 5 -29.66 -11.15 9.43
N PHE A 6 -28.36 -11.43 9.43
CA PHE A 6 -27.36 -10.64 8.72
C PHE A 6 -27.39 -10.89 7.21
N THR A 7 -27.58 -12.15 6.77
CA THR A 7 -27.84 -12.47 5.36
C THR A 7 -29.03 -11.67 4.81
N ARG A 8 -30.12 -11.57 5.59
CA ARG A 8 -31.31 -10.79 5.20
C ARG A 8 -31.04 -9.29 5.06
N SER A 9 -30.11 -8.71 5.82
CA SER A 9 -29.74 -7.28 5.67
C SER A 9 -29.03 -7.00 4.34
N LYS A 10 -28.11 -7.89 3.95
CA LYS A 10 -27.48 -7.85 2.62
C LYS A 10 -28.53 -7.99 1.52
N ASP A 11 -29.48 -8.91 1.69
CA ASP A 11 -30.56 -9.13 0.73
C ASP A 11 -31.47 -7.89 0.59
N TYR A 12 -31.77 -7.19 1.69
CA TYR A 12 -32.55 -5.94 1.64
C TYR A 12 -31.78 -4.81 0.95
N PHE A 13 -30.47 -4.66 1.19
CA PHE A 13 -29.66 -3.66 0.50
C PHE A 13 -29.60 -3.93 -1.01
N VAL A 14 -29.33 -5.17 -1.41
CA VAL A 14 -29.31 -5.58 -2.82
C VAL A 14 -30.69 -5.36 -3.46
N ALA A 15 -31.78 -5.73 -2.78
CA ALA A 15 -33.13 -5.51 -3.27
C ALA A 15 -33.46 -4.02 -3.47
N LEU A 16 -33.03 -3.14 -2.56
CA LEU A 16 -33.21 -1.69 -2.71
C LEU A 16 -32.41 -1.11 -3.87
N GLN A 17 -31.18 -1.57 -4.10
CA GLN A 17 -30.38 -1.13 -5.26
C GLN A 17 -31.00 -1.62 -6.58
N LEU A 18 -31.48 -2.87 -6.63
CA LEU A 18 -32.17 -3.40 -7.81
C LEU A 18 -33.46 -2.60 -8.09
N LEU A 19 -34.25 -2.29 -7.07
CA LEU A 19 -35.46 -1.47 -7.24
C LEU A 19 -35.13 -0.05 -7.70
N ARG A 20 -34.02 0.54 -7.25
CA ARG A 20 -33.54 1.84 -7.73
C ARG A 20 -33.13 1.79 -9.21
N ILE A 21 -32.33 0.79 -9.59
CA ILE A 21 -31.92 0.59 -11.00
C ILE A 21 -33.16 0.40 -11.89
N MET A 22 -34.14 -0.38 -11.43
CA MET A 22 -35.39 -0.55 -12.17
C MET A 22 -36.14 0.78 -12.36
N ASP A 23 -36.19 1.65 -11.36
CA ASP A 23 -36.83 2.97 -11.48
C ASP A 23 -36.08 3.89 -12.47
N GLU A 24 -34.75 3.90 -12.40
CA GLU A 24 -33.89 4.65 -13.32
C GLU A 24 -34.06 4.16 -14.77
N TRP A 25 -34.07 2.85 -15.01
CA TRP A 25 -34.32 2.25 -16.34
C TRP A 25 -35.71 2.56 -16.90
N ILE A 26 -36.74 2.59 -16.05
CA ILE A 26 -38.09 2.97 -16.51
C ILE A 26 -38.11 4.43 -16.98
N ASN A 27 -37.41 5.32 -16.27
CA ASN A 27 -37.29 6.73 -16.66
C ASN A 27 -36.49 6.89 -17.97
N GLU A 28 -35.39 6.17 -18.11
CA GLU A 28 -34.55 6.20 -19.31
C GLU A 28 -35.30 5.67 -20.53
N ALA A 29 -35.94 4.50 -20.42
CA ALA A 29 -36.71 3.90 -21.51
C ALA A 29 -37.86 4.82 -21.97
N ARG A 30 -38.53 5.50 -21.03
CA ARG A 30 -39.53 6.52 -21.36
C ARG A 30 -38.92 7.67 -22.17
N SER A 31 -37.81 8.22 -21.69
CA SER A 31 -37.11 9.33 -22.35
C SER A 31 -36.59 8.94 -23.73
N SER A 32 -36.08 7.72 -23.91
CA SER A 32 -35.58 7.25 -25.21
C SER A 32 -36.68 7.13 -26.24
N ILE A 33 -37.87 6.68 -25.86
CA ILE A 33 -39.00 6.54 -26.80
C ILE A 33 -39.63 7.89 -27.14
N GLU A 34 -39.66 8.83 -26.19
CA GLU A 34 -40.02 10.23 -26.47
C GLU A 34 -39.01 10.87 -27.43
N ALA A 35 -37.70 10.66 -27.21
CA ALA A 35 -36.66 11.14 -28.12
C ALA A 35 -36.71 10.48 -29.50
N LEU A 36 -37.13 9.21 -29.59
CA LEU A 36 -37.28 8.48 -30.85
C LEU A 36 -38.37 9.11 -31.72
N ARG A 37 -39.51 9.49 -31.14
CA ARG A 37 -40.60 10.22 -31.81
C ARG A 37 -40.11 11.51 -32.47
N ASP A 38 -39.23 12.24 -31.79
CA ASP A 38 -38.71 13.52 -32.29
C ASP A 38 -37.50 13.39 -33.22
N SER A 39 -37.01 12.17 -33.47
CA SER A 39 -35.86 11.94 -34.32
C SER A 39 -36.13 12.31 -35.79
N SER A 40 -35.20 13.06 -36.38
CA SER A 40 -35.29 13.52 -37.77
C SER A 40 -35.20 12.37 -38.79
N ALA A 41 -34.65 11.22 -38.39
CA ALA A 41 -34.58 10.01 -39.21
C ALA A 41 -35.96 9.35 -39.41
N ILE A 42 -36.79 9.32 -38.36
CA ILE A 42 -38.16 8.79 -38.44
C ILE A 42 -39.07 9.76 -39.19
N LYS A 43 -38.95 11.07 -38.95
CA LYS A 43 -39.73 12.11 -39.66
C LYS A 43 -39.47 12.15 -41.18
N ARG A 44 -38.33 11.64 -41.67
CA ARG A 44 -37.98 11.62 -43.10
C ARG A 44 -38.39 10.35 -43.85
N SER A 45 -38.77 9.28 -43.16
CA SER A 45 -38.84 7.92 -43.74
C SER A 45 -40.25 7.39 -44.00
N ILE A 46 -41.33 8.09 -43.62
CA ILE A 46 -42.69 7.55 -43.68
C ILE A 46 -43.59 8.37 -44.62
N PHE A 47 -44.22 7.68 -45.58
CA PHE A 47 -45.13 8.24 -46.60
C PHE A 47 -46.56 8.59 -46.10
N CYS A 48 -46.80 8.57 -44.79
CA CYS A 48 -48.02 9.04 -44.12
C CYS A 48 -47.62 9.63 -42.75
N VAL A 49 -47.39 10.94 -42.69
CA VAL A 49 -46.85 11.62 -41.50
C VAL A 49 -47.85 11.61 -40.34
N GLU A 50 -49.14 11.86 -40.60
CA GLU A 50 -50.17 11.96 -39.55
C GLU A 50 -50.47 10.62 -38.87
N GLU A 51 -50.73 9.55 -39.61
CA GLU A 51 -51.05 8.23 -39.00
C GLU A 51 -49.86 7.64 -38.22
N ALA A 52 -48.63 7.94 -38.63
CA ALA A 52 -47.44 7.50 -37.91
C ALA A 52 -47.27 8.27 -36.59
N GLU A 53 -47.46 9.59 -36.60
CA GLU A 53 -47.43 10.43 -35.40
C GLU A 53 -48.50 10.01 -34.39
N ASP A 54 -49.74 9.76 -34.85
CA ASP A 54 -50.83 9.27 -34.00
C ASP A 54 -50.52 7.91 -33.36
N ASN A 55 -49.87 7.00 -34.11
CA ASN A 55 -49.45 5.70 -33.61
C ASN A 55 -48.33 5.81 -32.56
N PHE A 56 -47.35 6.70 -32.78
CA PHE A 56 -46.30 6.98 -31.79
C PHE A 56 -46.87 7.64 -30.54
N ASP A 57 -47.82 8.55 -30.67
CA ASP A 57 -48.48 9.22 -29.55
C ASP A 57 -49.33 8.24 -28.73
N ALA A 58 -50.04 7.33 -29.40
CA ALA A 58 -50.75 6.24 -28.75
C ALA A 58 -49.78 5.28 -28.02
N ALA A 59 -48.63 4.97 -28.63
CA ALA A 59 -47.60 4.13 -28.03
C ALA A 59 -46.96 4.79 -26.79
N ILE A 60 -46.59 6.07 -26.88
CA ILE A 60 -46.05 6.86 -25.77
C ILE A 60 -47.05 6.95 -24.64
N LYS A 61 -48.33 7.26 -24.94
CA LYS A 61 -49.39 7.32 -23.93
C LYS A 61 -49.55 5.98 -23.20
N LYS A 62 -49.58 4.87 -23.93
CA LYS A 62 -49.72 3.52 -23.35
C LYS A 62 -48.50 3.10 -22.54
N MET A 63 -47.30 3.44 -23.01
CA MET A 63 -46.06 3.21 -22.29
C MET A 63 -46.00 4.05 -21.01
N ASN A 64 -46.32 5.34 -21.06
CA ASN A 64 -46.33 6.23 -19.90
C ASN A 64 -47.29 5.73 -18.83
N GLN A 65 -48.49 5.29 -19.21
CA GLN A 65 -49.43 4.66 -18.27
C GLN A 65 -48.86 3.40 -17.61
N ARG A 66 -48.14 2.56 -18.36
CA ARG A 66 -47.53 1.33 -17.83
C ARG A 66 -46.31 1.62 -16.95
N ALA A 67 -45.45 2.55 -17.38
CA ALA A 67 -44.29 3.03 -16.64
C ALA A 67 -44.71 3.58 -15.27
N THR A 68 -45.69 4.49 -15.23
CA THR A 68 -46.19 5.05 -13.96
C THR A 68 -46.76 3.98 -13.03
N ARG A 69 -47.48 2.98 -13.57
CA ARG A 69 -47.97 1.84 -12.75
C ARG A 69 -46.83 1.00 -12.19
N LEU A 70 -45.78 0.77 -12.98
CA LEU A 70 -44.63 -0.01 -12.57
C LEU A 70 -43.79 0.75 -11.52
N GLN A 71 -43.55 2.04 -11.73
CA GLN A 71 -42.85 2.91 -10.77
C GLN A 71 -43.59 3.00 -9.43
N ASN A 72 -44.93 3.11 -9.45
CA ASN A 72 -45.72 3.08 -8.22
C ASN A 72 -45.57 1.75 -7.47
N ARG A 73 -45.44 0.61 -8.18
CA ARG A 73 -45.19 -0.70 -7.56
C ARG A 73 -43.77 -0.79 -7.00
N VAL A 74 -42.77 -0.28 -7.72
CA VAL A 74 -41.37 -0.22 -7.29
C VAL A 74 -41.26 0.62 -6.02
N ARG A 75 -41.83 1.83 -6.01
CA ARG A 75 -41.83 2.73 -4.83
C ARG A 75 -42.48 2.08 -3.61
N LYS A 76 -43.67 1.49 -3.77
CA LYS A 76 -44.36 0.79 -2.67
C LYS A 76 -43.53 -0.37 -2.12
N LYS A 77 -42.79 -1.09 -2.98
CA LYS A 77 -41.88 -2.16 -2.55
C LYS A 77 -40.64 -1.63 -1.83
N SER A 78 -40.07 -0.53 -2.30
CA SER A 78 -38.96 0.15 -1.62
C SER A 78 -39.37 0.63 -0.22
N GLU A 79 -40.56 1.22 -0.07
CA GLU A 79 -41.10 1.63 1.24
C GLU A 79 -41.29 0.44 2.19
N GLN A 80 -41.83 -0.69 1.71
CA GLN A 80 -41.98 -1.91 2.49
C GLN A 80 -40.63 -2.47 2.97
N ILE A 81 -39.62 -2.50 2.09
CA ILE A 81 -38.29 -3.00 2.43
C ILE A 81 -37.58 -2.05 3.39
N ASN A 82 -37.71 -0.73 3.20
CA ASN A 82 -37.18 0.26 4.14
C ASN A 82 -37.79 0.10 5.54
N SER A 83 -39.11 -0.10 5.64
CA SER A 83 -39.77 -0.34 6.93
C SER A 83 -39.27 -1.61 7.63
N LEU A 84 -39.08 -2.71 6.88
CA LEU A 84 -38.51 -3.97 7.42
C LEU A 84 -37.05 -3.81 7.85
N ARG A 85 -36.28 -3.04 7.08
CA ARG A 85 -34.88 -2.70 7.35
C ARG A 85 -34.79 -1.86 8.64
N ASP A 86 -35.60 -0.82 8.76
CA ASP A 86 -35.58 0.08 9.91
C ASP A 86 -36.05 -0.63 11.20
N GLY A 87 -36.97 -1.60 11.08
CA GLY A 87 -37.33 -2.51 12.18
C GLY A 87 -36.20 -3.46 12.60
N LEU A 88 -35.34 -3.89 11.68
CA LEU A 88 -34.13 -4.68 11.97
C LEU A 88 -33.04 -3.82 12.65
N PHE A 89 -32.93 -2.55 12.24
CA PHE A 89 -31.96 -1.59 12.76
C PHE A 89 -32.29 -1.06 14.16
N ASN A 90 -33.56 -0.96 14.54
CA ASN A 90 -33.96 -0.60 15.91
C ASN A 90 -33.58 -1.65 16.96
N ALA A 91 -33.29 -2.90 16.57
CA ALA A 91 -32.76 -3.95 17.45
C ALA A 91 -31.22 -4.05 17.45
N THR A 92 -30.54 -3.43 16.47
CA THR A 92 -29.07 -3.42 16.29
C THR A 92 -28.43 -2.08 16.66
N SER A 93 -29.21 -1.17 17.23
CA SER A 93 -28.77 0.03 17.96
C SER A 93 -27.92 -0.31 19.20
N LEU A 94 -27.91 -1.58 19.63
CA LEU A 94 -26.93 -2.10 20.56
C LEU A 94 -25.59 -2.33 19.85
N ARG A 95 -24.78 -1.27 19.91
CA ARG A 95 -23.35 -1.33 20.22
C ARG A 95 -22.40 -1.35 19.00
N GLU A 96 -22.18 -0.15 18.48
CA GLU A 96 -20.84 0.48 18.46
C GLU A 96 -19.70 -0.18 17.66
N ALA A 97 -19.92 -1.28 16.93
CA ALA A 97 -18.83 -1.94 16.20
C ALA A 97 -18.58 -1.35 14.78
N THR A 98 -19.50 -0.55 14.24
CA THR A 98 -19.49 -0.15 12.82
C THR A 98 -18.92 1.26 12.55
N LYS A 99 -18.32 1.93 13.55
CA LYS A 99 -17.64 3.22 13.31
C LYS A 99 -16.27 3.09 12.64
N ALA A 100 -15.62 1.91 12.68
CA ALA A 100 -14.25 1.74 12.19
C ALA A 100 -14.11 1.32 10.70
N MET A 101 -15.14 0.74 10.08
CA MET A 101 -15.03 0.19 8.71
C MET A 101 -15.54 1.12 7.60
N ALA A 102 -16.30 2.17 7.92
CA ALA A 102 -16.92 3.06 6.93
C ALA A 102 -15.93 4.00 6.21
N LEU A 103 -14.79 4.34 6.84
CA LEU A 103 -13.82 5.27 6.24
C LEU A 103 -13.01 4.62 5.11
N ASN A 104 -12.64 3.35 5.25
CA ASN A 104 -11.85 2.64 4.23
C ASN A 104 -12.69 2.24 3.00
N GLN A 105 -13.99 1.95 3.17
CA GLN A 105 -14.88 1.68 2.03
C GLN A 105 -15.24 2.96 1.26
N ALA A 106 -15.36 4.11 1.91
CA ALA A 106 -15.59 5.39 1.23
C ALA A 106 -14.38 5.82 0.39
N ILE A 107 -13.14 5.62 0.89
CA ILE A 107 -11.90 5.90 0.12
C ILE A 107 -11.77 4.94 -1.06
N TYR A 108 -12.11 3.66 -0.88
CA TYR A 108 -12.10 2.67 -1.96
C TYR A 108 -13.13 3.03 -3.05
N ILE A 109 -14.37 3.33 -2.67
CA ILE A 109 -15.42 3.75 -3.61
C ILE A 109 -15.05 5.08 -4.29
N PHE A 110 -14.50 6.06 -3.57
CA PHE A 110 -14.04 7.32 -4.15
C PHE A 110 -12.90 7.10 -5.14
N THR A 111 -11.94 6.21 -4.84
CA THR A 111 -10.83 5.90 -5.74
C THR A 111 -11.30 5.15 -6.97
N VAL A 112 -12.18 4.17 -6.82
CA VAL A 112 -12.75 3.40 -7.95
C VAL A 112 -13.64 4.29 -8.81
N VAL A 113 -14.46 5.17 -8.21
CA VAL A 113 -15.30 6.12 -8.95
C VAL A 113 -14.44 7.16 -9.64
N THR A 114 -13.41 7.70 -8.99
CA THR A 114 -12.50 8.64 -9.64
C THR A 114 -11.76 7.97 -10.79
N VAL A 115 -11.19 6.77 -10.62
CA VAL A 115 -10.42 6.09 -11.67
C VAL A 115 -11.30 5.59 -12.82
N LEU A 116 -12.50 5.06 -12.57
CA LEU A 116 -13.39 4.52 -13.61
C LEU A 116 -14.30 5.57 -14.25
N PHE A 117 -14.63 6.66 -13.55
CA PHE A 117 -15.49 7.74 -14.06
C PHE A 117 -14.75 9.06 -14.27
N THR A 118 -13.41 9.04 -14.30
CA THR A 118 -12.64 10.18 -14.84
C THR A 118 -13.07 10.39 -16.30
N PRO A 119 -13.58 11.56 -16.69
CA PRO A 119 -13.97 11.82 -18.06
C PRO A 119 -12.81 11.53 -19.02
N LEU A 120 -13.06 10.83 -20.12
CA LEU A 120 -12.04 10.56 -21.15
C LEU A 120 -11.34 11.85 -21.64
N SER A 121 -12.04 12.98 -21.59
CA SER A 121 -11.48 14.31 -21.86
C SER A 121 -10.40 14.74 -20.86
N PHE A 122 -10.52 14.38 -19.58
CA PHE A 122 -9.51 14.68 -18.56
C PHE A 122 -8.28 13.76 -18.69
N LEU A 123 -8.49 12.47 -19.01
CA LEU A 123 -7.41 11.54 -19.36
C LEU A 123 -6.66 11.99 -20.62
N ALA A 124 -7.36 12.46 -21.65
CA ALA A 124 -6.74 12.99 -22.86
C ALA A 124 -5.84 14.20 -22.59
N VAL A 125 -6.28 15.13 -21.74
CA VAL A 125 -5.46 16.29 -21.33
C VAL A 125 -4.20 15.85 -20.56
N LEU A 126 -4.33 14.90 -19.64
CA LEU A 126 -3.17 14.37 -18.89
C LEU A 126 -2.17 13.63 -19.78
N LEU A 127 -2.65 12.87 -20.76
CA LEU A 127 -1.79 12.14 -21.71
C LEU A 127 -1.06 13.10 -22.65
N ASP A 128 -1.73 14.14 -23.13
CA ASP A 128 -1.13 15.20 -23.94
C ASP A 128 -0.05 15.98 -23.14
N GLU A 129 -0.32 16.31 -21.88
CA GLU A 129 0.66 16.91 -20.99
C GLU A 129 1.85 15.97 -20.70
N ALA A 130 1.59 14.68 -20.51
CA ALA A 130 2.63 13.67 -20.32
C ALA A 130 3.51 13.51 -21.57
N GLU A 131 2.93 13.46 -22.76
CA GLU A 131 3.66 13.40 -24.01
C GLU A 131 4.56 14.64 -24.17
N LYS A 132 4.00 15.85 -23.96
CA LYS A 132 4.76 17.10 -24.00
C LYS A 132 5.91 17.10 -23.00
N PHE A 133 5.67 16.63 -21.78
CA PHE A 133 6.69 16.51 -20.76
C PHE A 133 7.84 15.59 -21.21
N PHE A 134 7.55 14.35 -21.62
CA PHE A 134 8.61 13.41 -22.01
C PHE A 134 9.33 13.81 -23.28
N ARG A 135 8.70 14.56 -24.19
CA ARG A 135 9.37 15.12 -25.38
C ARG A 135 10.26 16.32 -25.05
N GLY A 136 9.87 17.15 -24.08
CA GLY A 136 10.63 18.32 -23.64
C GLY A 136 11.66 18.03 -22.54
N TRP A 137 11.64 16.84 -21.94
CA TRP A 137 12.56 16.46 -20.89
C TRP A 137 13.90 16.01 -21.48
N ASP A 138 14.97 16.67 -21.05
CA ASP A 138 16.35 16.39 -21.43
C ASP A 138 17.01 15.47 -20.38
N PRO A 139 17.35 14.22 -20.73
CA PRO A 139 17.98 13.28 -19.81
C PRO A 139 19.38 13.69 -19.34
N ASP A 140 20.08 14.52 -20.12
CA ASP A 140 21.44 14.97 -19.82
C ASP A 140 21.47 16.12 -18.80
N GLN A 141 20.34 16.81 -18.60
CA GLN A 141 20.18 17.87 -17.59
C GLN A 141 19.76 17.34 -16.21
N ALA A 142 19.44 16.06 -16.08
CA ALA A 142 19.10 15.45 -14.80
C ALA A 142 20.34 15.31 -13.89
N ILE A 143 20.18 15.54 -12.58
CA ILE A 143 21.27 15.46 -11.60
C ILE A 143 21.65 13.98 -11.40
N HIS A 144 22.63 13.51 -12.17
CA HIS A 144 23.20 12.17 -12.01
C HIS A 144 24.36 12.21 -11.00
N PRO A 145 24.44 11.27 -10.04
CA PRO A 145 25.68 11.03 -9.30
C PRO A 145 26.81 10.73 -10.30
N LYS A 146 27.90 11.50 -10.26
CA LYS A 146 28.99 11.51 -11.27
C LYS A 146 29.50 10.09 -11.61
N GLY A 147 29.64 9.77 -12.91
CA GLY A 147 30.55 8.68 -13.33
C GLY A 147 30.35 8.06 -14.71
N HIS A 148 29.13 7.73 -15.14
CA HIS A 148 28.92 6.87 -16.32
C HIS A 148 27.97 7.45 -17.39
N GLN A 149 28.48 7.70 -18.60
CA GLN A 149 27.73 8.18 -19.78
C GLN A 149 26.55 7.26 -20.16
N GLU A 150 26.67 5.96 -19.86
CA GLU A 150 25.68 4.91 -20.14
C GLU A 150 24.34 5.13 -19.40
N ARG A 151 24.32 5.97 -18.37
CA ARG A 151 23.10 6.32 -17.62
C ARG A 151 22.18 7.26 -18.38
N GLY A 152 22.73 8.27 -19.06
CA GLY A 152 21.95 9.17 -19.90
C GLY A 152 21.28 8.38 -21.02
N HIS A 153 22.04 7.47 -21.65
CA HIS A 153 21.50 6.54 -22.65
C HIS A 153 20.40 5.65 -22.06
N LEU A 154 20.60 5.06 -20.87
CA LEU A 154 19.54 4.26 -20.23
C LEU A 154 18.30 5.11 -19.93
N ALA A 155 18.48 6.37 -19.50
CA ALA A 155 17.39 7.30 -19.21
C ALA A 155 16.55 7.58 -20.45
N GLU A 156 17.24 7.78 -21.57
CA GLU A 156 16.68 8.02 -22.88
C GLU A 156 15.84 6.82 -23.36
N ALA A 157 16.33 5.59 -23.18
CA ALA A 157 15.55 4.40 -23.49
C ALA A 157 14.26 4.29 -22.66
N TYR A 158 14.32 4.61 -21.36
CA TYR A 158 13.12 4.60 -20.51
C TYR A 158 12.18 5.78 -20.81
N ARG A 159 12.70 6.93 -21.25
CA ARG A 159 11.89 8.09 -21.70
C ARG A 159 11.04 7.69 -22.90
N HIS A 160 11.66 7.05 -23.88
CA HIS A 160 10.96 6.55 -25.06
C HIS A 160 10.04 5.37 -24.75
N SER A 161 10.36 4.55 -23.74
CA SER A 161 9.46 3.51 -23.24
C SER A 161 8.17 4.10 -22.66
N CYS A 162 8.26 5.22 -21.92
CA CYS A 162 7.10 5.96 -21.43
C CYS A 162 6.32 6.60 -22.58
N LEU A 163 7.00 7.20 -23.57
CA LEU A 163 6.33 7.76 -24.76
C LEU A 163 5.53 6.70 -25.52
N LEU A 164 6.10 5.51 -25.75
CA LEU A 164 5.38 4.40 -26.39
C LEU A 164 4.11 4.04 -25.62
N ARG A 165 4.15 4.07 -24.28
CA ARG A 165 2.96 3.81 -23.44
C ARG A 165 1.91 4.90 -23.51
N VAL A 166 2.33 6.17 -23.43
CA VAL A 166 1.41 7.31 -23.53
C VAL A 166 0.68 7.28 -24.88
N LEU A 167 1.41 7.01 -25.97
CA LEU A 167 0.85 6.94 -27.32
C LEU A 167 -0.10 5.74 -27.53
N ARG A 168 0.05 4.68 -26.74
CA ARG A 168 -0.75 3.45 -26.81
C ARG A 168 -1.93 3.42 -25.82
N PHE A 169 -2.19 4.51 -25.10
CA PHE A 169 -3.28 4.56 -24.11
C PHE A 169 -4.35 5.58 -24.52
N PRO A 170 -5.65 5.36 -24.24
CA PRO A 170 -6.26 4.16 -23.63
C PRO A 170 -6.51 3.04 -24.65
N ASP A 171 -6.42 3.36 -25.94
CA ASP A 171 -6.64 2.43 -27.03
C ASP A 171 -5.30 2.06 -27.68
N PRO A 172 -4.71 0.91 -27.34
CA PRO A 172 -3.42 0.51 -27.87
C PRO A 172 -3.45 0.13 -29.36
N PHE A 173 -4.66 0.05 -29.96
CA PHE A 173 -4.87 -0.22 -31.38
C PHE A 173 -5.01 1.06 -32.23
N ALA A 174 -5.30 2.21 -31.61
CA ALA A 174 -5.58 3.45 -32.34
C ALA A 174 -4.39 3.96 -33.17
N MET A 175 -3.16 3.66 -32.75
CA MET A 175 -1.94 4.08 -33.42
C MET A 175 -1.23 2.90 -34.08
N LEU A 176 -0.84 3.04 -35.35
CA LEU A 176 -0.08 1.99 -36.04
C LEU A 176 1.42 2.04 -35.68
N CYS A 177 2.12 0.92 -35.82
CA CYS A 177 3.59 0.89 -35.64
C CYS A 177 4.30 1.79 -36.67
N GLU A 178 3.63 2.04 -37.79
CA GLU A 178 4.08 2.88 -38.87
C GLU A 178 4.03 4.38 -38.55
N ASP A 179 3.31 4.78 -37.49
CA ASP A 179 3.21 6.16 -37.04
C ASP A 179 4.61 6.70 -36.72
N SER A 180 4.89 7.92 -37.21
CA SER A 180 6.20 8.55 -37.07
C SER A 180 6.63 8.72 -35.62
N ARG A 181 5.68 8.90 -34.68
CA ARG A 181 5.95 9.05 -33.25
C ARG A 181 6.34 7.73 -32.59
N ILE A 182 5.72 6.62 -33.01
CA ILE A 182 6.08 5.27 -32.56
C ILE A 182 7.46 4.90 -33.12
N LYS A 183 7.66 5.08 -34.44
CA LYS A 183 8.96 4.85 -35.10
C LYS A 183 10.09 5.64 -34.45
N ALA A 184 9.88 6.92 -34.15
CA ALA A 184 10.87 7.75 -33.49
C ALA A 184 11.29 7.15 -32.13
N SER A 185 10.34 6.69 -31.32
CA SER A 185 10.64 6.09 -30.02
C SER A 185 11.28 4.71 -30.12
N VAL A 186 10.84 3.90 -31.07
CA VAL A 186 11.44 2.59 -31.37
C VAL A 186 12.90 2.73 -31.79
N THR A 187 13.17 3.63 -32.74
CA THR A 187 14.52 3.90 -33.23
C THR A 187 15.42 4.41 -32.11
N ALA A 188 14.96 5.38 -31.31
CA ALA A 188 15.76 5.94 -30.22
C ALA A 188 16.18 4.88 -29.17
N ILE A 189 15.30 3.94 -28.82
CA ILE A 189 15.67 2.84 -27.91
C ILE A 189 16.66 1.88 -28.56
N PHE A 190 16.54 1.58 -29.87
CA PHE A 190 17.53 0.76 -30.56
C PHE A 190 18.89 1.45 -30.69
N ASP A 191 18.91 2.77 -30.91
CA ASP A 191 20.13 3.58 -30.93
C ASP A 191 20.82 3.55 -29.57
N VAL A 192 20.06 3.72 -28.47
CA VAL A 192 20.56 3.55 -27.10
C VAL A 192 21.13 2.13 -26.91
N CYS A 193 20.42 1.11 -27.38
CA CYS A 193 20.88 -0.27 -27.25
C CYS A 193 22.17 -0.53 -28.03
N ALA A 194 22.35 0.10 -29.19
CA ALA A 194 23.58 0.01 -29.96
C ALA A 194 24.74 0.77 -29.30
N ALA A 195 24.44 1.85 -28.57
CA ALA A 195 25.43 2.71 -27.92
C ALA A 195 25.94 2.17 -26.57
N ILE A 196 25.16 1.33 -25.87
CA ILE A 196 25.57 0.76 -24.58
C ILE A 196 26.39 -0.52 -24.79
N PRO A 197 27.64 -0.62 -24.27
CA PRO A 197 28.46 -1.82 -24.39
C PRO A 197 27.81 -3.03 -23.70
N ARG A 198 27.83 -4.20 -24.37
CA ARG A 198 27.08 -5.40 -23.96
C ARG A 198 27.53 -6.05 -22.66
N ASN A 199 28.80 -5.87 -22.32
CA ASN A 199 29.40 -6.41 -21.10
C ASN A 199 29.04 -5.60 -19.85
N THR A 200 28.27 -4.52 -19.98
CA THR A 200 27.92 -3.63 -18.87
C THR A 200 26.66 -4.11 -18.13
N VAL A 201 26.56 -3.72 -16.86
CA VAL A 201 25.34 -3.92 -16.07
C VAL A 201 24.15 -3.11 -16.61
N PHE A 202 24.41 -2.02 -17.36
CA PHE A 202 23.39 -1.17 -17.96
C PHE A 202 22.72 -1.84 -19.17
N TYR A 203 23.48 -2.59 -19.98
CA TYR A 203 22.93 -3.34 -21.10
C TYR A 203 21.86 -4.34 -20.65
N LYS A 204 22.08 -5.03 -19.52
CA LYS A 204 21.12 -5.97 -18.93
C LYS A 204 19.79 -5.28 -18.52
N ARG A 205 19.82 -3.98 -18.23
CA ARG A 205 18.63 -3.19 -17.84
C ARG A 205 17.80 -2.70 -19.02
N LEU A 206 18.28 -2.90 -20.24
CA LEU A 206 17.53 -2.62 -21.48
C LEU A 206 16.52 -3.70 -21.83
N LEU A 207 16.46 -4.81 -21.09
CA LEU A 207 15.54 -5.92 -21.36
C LEU A 207 14.09 -5.47 -21.55
N PHE A 208 13.62 -4.56 -20.70
CA PHE A 208 12.26 -4.05 -20.78
C PHE A 208 12.06 -3.06 -21.96
N PRO A 209 12.89 -2.02 -22.14
CA PRO A 209 12.85 -1.19 -23.35
C PRO A 209 12.92 -1.98 -24.66
N LEU A 210 13.78 -3.00 -24.74
CA LEU A 210 13.93 -3.87 -25.91
C LEU A 210 12.72 -4.75 -26.17
N PHE A 211 12.05 -5.19 -25.10
CA PHE A 211 10.78 -5.89 -25.23
C PHE A 211 9.70 -4.97 -25.80
N LEU A 212 9.59 -3.73 -25.29
CA LEU A 212 8.64 -2.76 -25.82
C LEU A 212 8.89 -2.46 -27.29
N THR A 213 10.13 -2.16 -27.68
CA THR A 213 10.42 -1.86 -29.08
C THR A 213 10.27 -3.06 -29.99
N GLY A 214 10.66 -4.25 -29.53
CA GLY A 214 10.38 -5.49 -30.24
C GLY A 214 8.89 -5.68 -30.48
N ALA A 215 8.06 -5.31 -29.50
CA ALA A 215 6.62 -5.35 -29.61
C ALA A 215 6.00 -4.14 -30.32
N ASP A 216 6.73 -3.05 -30.61
CA ASP A 216 6.22 -1.84 -31.28
C ASP A 216 6.85 -1.57 -32.66
N THR A 217 7.69 -2.50 -33.14
CA THR A 217 8.23 -2.48 -34.50
C THR A 217 7.49 -3.44 -35.44
N SER A 218 7.40 -3.07 -36.71
CA SER A 218 6.96 -3.91 -37.83
C SER A 218 8.09 -4.26 -38.80
N ALA A 219 9.30 -3.71 -38.60
CA ALA A 219 10.41 -3.91 -39.51
C ALA A 219 11.15 -5.24 -39.21
N PRO A 220 11.27 -6.17 -40.18
CA PRO A 220 11.85 -7.49 -39.93
C PRO A 220 13.27 -7.47 -39.33
N HIS A 221 14.10 -6.53 -39.77
CA HIS A 221 15.46 -6.37 -39.25
C HIS A 221 15.48 -5.87 -37.79
N GLN A 222 14.56 -4.98 -37.41
CA GLN A 222 14.43 -4.50 -36.04
C GLN A 222 13.87 -5.57 -35.11
N MET A 223 12.92 -6.38 -35.57
CA MET A 223 12.41 -7.54 -34.83
C MET A 223 13.52 -8.55 -34.57
N HIS A 224 14.32 -8.86 -35.59
CA HIS A 224 15.49 -9.73 -35.47
C HIS A 224 16.51 -9.17 -34.48
N TYR A 225 16.81 -7.87 -34.57
CA TYR A 225 17.73 -7.18 -33.67
C TYR A 225 17.24 -7.23 -32.22
N ALA A 226 15.97 -6.92 -31.95
CA ALA A 226 15.37 -7.03 -30.63
C ALA A 226 15.44 -8.47 -30.08
N SER A 227 15.08 -9.46 -30.90
CA SER A 227 15.16 -10.88 -30.52
C SER A 227 16.57 -11.28 -30.13
N TRP A 228 17.56 -10.82 -30.90
CA TRP A 228 18.96 -11.13 -30.65
C TRP A 228 19.44 -10.50 -29.34
N CYS A 229 19.21 -9.20 -29.13
CA CYS A 229 19.60 -8.52 -27.90
C CYS A 229 18.92 -9.12 -26.65
N VAL A 230 17.63 -9.45 -26.73
CA VAL A 230 16.92 -10.14 -25.64
C VAL A 230 17.51 -11.53 -25.38
N GLY A 231 17.89 -12.26 -26.43
CA GLY A 231 18.56 -13.55 -26.33
C GLY A 231 19.93 -13.47 -25.66
N GLU A 232 20.74 -12.47 -26.01
CA GLU A 232 22.04 -12.22 -25.38
C GLU A 232 21.88 -11.88 -23.89
N ILE A 233 20.93 -11.00 -23.53
CA ILE A 233 20.66 -10.67 -22.12
C ILE A 233 20.24 -11.93 -21.35
N LYS A 234 19.39 -12.78 -21.93
CA LYS A 234 18.98 -14.06 -21.33
C LYS A 234 20.17 -14.98 -21.05
N GLN A 235 21.03 -15.17 -22.05
CA GLN A 235 22.24 -15.99 -21.90
C GLN A 235 23.18 -15.42 -20.83
N ALA A 236 23.41 -14.10 -20.83
CA ALA A 236 24.31 -13.42 -19.89
C ALA A 236 23.78 -13.30 -18.45
N THR A 237 22.49 -13.58 -18.22
CA THR A 237 21.84 -13.52 -16.89
C THR A 237 21.41 -14.89 -16.36
N GLY A 238 21.55 -15.95 -17.16
CA GLY A 238 21.02 -17.29 -16.81
C GLY A 238 19.49 -17.36 -16.80
N PHE A 239 18.81 -16.35 -17.35
CA PHE A 239 17.36 -16.22 -17.29
C PHE A 239 16.64 -17.13 -18.31
N GLN A 240 15.96 -18.17 -17.81
CA GLN A 240 15.37 -19.25 -18.62
C GLN A 240 13.86 -19.09 -18.90
N HIS A 241 13.21 -17.98 -18.54
CA HIS A 241 11.75 -17.88 -18.66
C HIS A 241 11.27 -17.76 -20.13
N PRO A 242 10.46 -18.71 -20.64
CA PRO A 242 10.08 -18.74 -22.06
C PRO A 242 9.06 -17.65 -22.43
N ALA A 243 8.19 -17.24 -21.49
CA ALA A 243 7.02 -16.42 -21.80
C ALA A 243 7.29 -15.11 -22.56
N MET A 244 8.38 -14.37 -22.27
CA MET A 244 8.63 -13.10 -22.97
C MET A 244 8.98 -13.29 -24.46
N THR A 245 9.77 -14.32 -24.77
CA THR A 245 10.17 -14.61 -26.16
C THR A 245 9.00 -15.19 -26.93
N GLU A 246 8.22 -16.06 -26.28
CA GLU A 246 6.99 -16.62 -26.85
C GLU A 246 5.96 -15.51 -27.15
N MET A 247 5.80 -14.55 -26.24
CA MET A 247 4.90 -13.42 -26.39
C MET A 247 5.30 -12.51 -27.55
N LEU A 248 6.59 -12.15 -27.68
CA LEU A 248 7.06 -11.40 -28.84
C LEU A 248 6.84 -12.19 -30.15
N THR A 249 7.10 -13.49 -30.13
CA THR A 249 6.89 -14.35 -31.30
C THR A 249 5.42 -14.36 -31.73
N LYS A 250 4.48 -14.48 -30.78
CA LYS A 250 3.04 -14.41 -31.05
C LYS A 250 2.62 -13.04 -31.60
N VAL A 251 3.12 -11.95 -31.02
CA VAL A 251 2.88 -10.58 -31.53
C VAL A 251 3.36 -10.45 -32.99
N TRP A 252 4.53 -11.00 -33.29
CA TRP A 252 5.11 -10.98 -34.64
C TRP A 252 4.39 -11.86 -35.65
N GLU A 253 3.92 -13.04 -35.24
CA GLU A 253 3.08 -13.92 -36.06
C GLU A 253 1.75 -13.28 -36.40
N GLU A 254 1.07 -12.72 -35.41
CA GLU A 254 -0.22 -12.05 -35.60
C GLU A 254 -0.08 -10.84 -36.52
N ARG A 255 0.97 -10.04 -36.36
CA ARG A 255 1.26 -8.91 -37.26
C ARG A 255 1.54 -9.31 -38.70
N ARG A 256 2.19 -10.45 -38.91
CA ARG A 256 2.41 -10.98 -40.27
C ARG A 256 1.11 -11.47 -40.89
N ALA A 257 0.20 -12.04 -40.10
CA ALA A 257 -1.09 -12.52 -40.57
C ALA A 257 -2.11 -11.38 -40.79
N ASN A 258 -2.08 -10.34 -39.96
CA ASN A 258 -3.09 -9.28 -39.96
C ASN A 258 -2.51 -7.87 -39.70
N PRO A 259 -1.73 -7.31 -40.65
CA PRO A 259 -0.98 -6.06 -40.45
C PRO A 259 -1.85 -4.80 -40.24
N HIS A 260 -3.13 -4.85 -40.65
CA HIS A 260 -4.08 -3.73 -40.55
C HIS A 260 -5.38 -4.11 -39.81
N GLY A 261 -5.38 -5.25 -39.12
CA GLY A 261 -6.52 -5.71 -38.35
C GLY A 261 -6.68 -4.98 -37.03
N TRP A 262 -7.92 -4.97 -36.53
CA TRP A 262 -8.24 -4.50 -35.18
C TRP A 262 -7.61 -5.39 -34.09
N SER A 263 -7.08 -6.56 -34.46
CA SER A 263 -6.29 -7.47 -33.62
C SER A 263 -4.78 -7.26 -33.76
N ASN A 264 -4.29 -6.05 -34.07
CA ASN A 264 -2.85 -5.77 -34.01
C ASN A 264 -2.40 -5.82 -32.54
N VAL A 265 -2.23 -7.03 -32.01
CA VAL A 265 -2.20 -7.30 -30.56
C VAL A 265 -1.04 -6.57 -29.91
N PRO A 266 -1.31 -5.62 -29.01
CA PRO A 266 -0.31 -5.15 -28.08
C PRO A 266 -0.06 -6.26 -27.08
N TRP A 267 1.20 -6.50 -26.76
CA TRP A 267 1.62 -7.35 -25.64
C TRP A 267 0.85 -7.05 -24.32
N MET A 268 0.28 -5.86 -24.17
CA MET A 268 -0.57 -5.49 -23.02
C MET A 268 -1.78 -6.41 -22.84
N GLU A 269 -2.32 -7.05 -23.88
CA GLU A 269 -3.46 -7.98 -23.78
C GLU A 269 -3.07 -9.40 -23.34
N PHE A 270 -1.87 -9.86 -23.68
CA PHE A 270 -1.39 -11.22 -23.32
C PHE A 270 -1.25 -11.39 -21.80
N TRP A 271 -1.05 -10.31 -21.07
CA TRP A 271 -1.08 -10.29 -19.61
C TRP A 271 -2.47 -10.56 -19.03
N ALA A 272 -3.55 -10.17 -19.73
CA ALA A 272 -4.92 -10.43 -19.32
C ALA A 272 -5.33 -11.90 -19.51
N TRP A 273 -4.79 -12.58 -20.52
CA TRP A 273 -5.10 -13.99 -20.79
C TRP A 273 -4.26 -14.98 -19.98
N LEU A 274 -2.98 -14.69 -19.70
CA LEU A 274 -2.14 -15.55 -18.85
C LEU A 274 -2.70 -15.70 -17.43
N GLN A 275 -3.40 -14.67 -16.93
CA GLN A 275 -4.05 -14.67 -15.63
C GLN A 275 -5.35 -15.51 -15.59
N VAL A 276 -5.93 -15.86 -16.75
CA VAL A 276 -7.19 -16.61 -16.86
C VAL A 276 -6.97 -18.13 -16.98
N ILE A 277 -5.78 -18.57 -17.42
CA ILE A 277 -5.50 -19.99 -17.71
C ILE A 277 -4.89 -20.75 -16.51
N ASP A 278 -4.47 -20.07 -15.44
CA ASP A 278 -3.91 -20.72 -14.24
C ASP A 278 -5.02 -21.18 -13.26
N ASN A 279 -5.97 -21.98 -13.75
CA ASN A 279 -7.02 -22.59 -12.93
C ASN A 279 -6.64 -23.99 -12.49
N GLY A 280 -6.00 -24.06 -11.32
CA GLY A 280 -5.64 -25.31 -10.66
C GLY A 280 -5.49 -25.20 -9.14
N GLY A 281 -6.46 -24.58 -8.44
CA GLY A 281 -6.67 -24.85 -7.01
C GLY A 281 -6.79 -23.64 -6.07
N ALA A 282 -8.03 -23.41 -5.61
CA ALA A 282 -8.43 -22.86 -4.31
C ALA A 282 -8.09 -21.41 -3.90
N THR A 283 -9.17 -20.67 -3.60
CA THR A 283 -9.33 -19.43 -2.80
C THR A 283 -8.80 -18.12 -3.39
N GLY A 284 -9.68 -17.43 -4.12
CA GLY A 284 -9.41 -16.13 -4.74
C GLY A 284 -9.63 -14.93 -3.84
N SER A 285 -8.61 -14.06 -3.78
CA SER A 285 -8.73 -12.61 -3.62
C SER A 285 -8.34 -11.97 -4.95
N TRP A 286 -9.27 -11.23 -5.55
CA TRP A 286 -9.12 -10.54 -6.82
C TRP A 286 -8.38 -9.21 -6.61
N GLU A 287 -7.13 -9.09 -7.06
CA GLU A 287 -6.34 -7.85 -7.02
C GLU A 287 -6.06 -7.31 -8.43
N TYR A 288 -6.18 -5.99 -8.55
CA TYR A 288 -6.09 -5.20 -9.78
C TYR A 288 -4.66 -5.14 -10.36
N PHE A 289 -4.62 -5.05 -11.69
CA PHE A 289 -3.44 -5.00 -12.56
C PHE A 289 -2.40 -3.94 -12.16
N LEU A 290 -1.23 -4.42 -11.73
CA LEU A 290 0.04 -3.70 -11.73
C LEU A 290 1.13 -4.75 -12.01
N ILE A 291 1.83 -4.60 -13.13
CA ILE A 291 2.94 -5.49 -13.49
C ILE A 291 4.07 -5.35 -12.46
N LYS A 292 4.16 -6.27 -11.50
CA LYS A 292 5.33 -6.47 -10.65
C LYS A 292 6.26 -7.47 -11.35
N ILE A 293 7.13 -6.99 -12.25
CA ILE A 293 8.23 -7.81 -12.77
C ILE A 293 9.27 -7.97 -11.66
N SER A 294 9.24 -9.11 -10.97
CA SER A 294 10.28 -9.52 -10.03
C SER A 294 11.23 -10.46 -10.79
N PHE A 295 12.41 -9.99 -11.18
CA PHE A 295 13.49 -10.85 -11.67
C PHE A 295 14.79 -10.55 -10.92
N LEU A 296 15.51 -11.62 -10.56
CA LEU A 296 16.80 -11.75 -9.84
C LEU A 296 16.72 -12.00 -8.32
N GLN A 297 16.60 -13.28 -7.96
CA GLN A 297 17.47 -13.88 -6.94
C GLN A 297 18.72 -14.37 -7.68
N ASP A 298 19.91 -13.98 -7.22
CA ASP A 298 21.19 -14.42 -7.78
C ASP A 298 21.81 -15.50 -6.88
N PRO A 299 22.09 -16.72 -7.40
CA PRO A 299 22.99 -17.67 -6.78
C PRO A 299 24.38 -17.52 -7.42
N LEU A 300 25.29 -16.80 -6.76
CA LEU A 300 26.76 -16.97 -6.74
C LEU A 300 27.46 -15.64 -6.43
N ALA A 301 27.94 -15.51 -5.20
CA ALA A 301 28.93 -14.53 -4.81
C ALA A 301 30.32 -14.90 -5.36
N GLY A 302 31.04 -13.93 -5.91
CA GLY A 302 32.47 -14.10 -6.19
C GLY A 302 33.06 -13.00 -7.08
N VAL A 303 34.09 -12.34 -6.54
CA VAL A 303 35.05 -11.45 -7.22
C VAL A 303 34.59 -10.00 -7.40
N GLY A 304 35.24 -9.13 -6.62
CA GLY A 304 34.89 -7.71 -6.49
C GLY A 304 35.35 -6.82 -7.64
N THR A 305 34.73 -5.65 -7.70
CA THR A 305 35.33 -4.33 -7.96
C THR A 305 34.23 -3.27 -7.81
N HIS A 306 34.62 -2.11 -7.28
CA HIS A 306 33.75 -1.05 -6.79
C HIS A 306 33.18 -0.15 -7.90
N SER A 307 31.87 0.10 -7.89
CA SER A 307 31.29 1.42 -8.23
C SER A 307 29.84 1.53 -7.73
N LYS A 308 29.57 2.58 -6.94
CA LYS A 308 28.25 2.96 -6.39
C LYS A 308 27.58 3.90 -7.38
N GLU A 309 26.44 3.50 -7.94
CA GLU A 309 25.78 4.37 -8.90
C GLU A 309 24.25 4.11 -8.92
N ARG A 310 23.47 5.08 -8.40
CA ARG A 310 21.98 5.15 -8.45
C ARG A 310 21.48 5.61 -9.81
N CYS A 311 20.59 4.87 -10.46
CA CYS A 311 19.87 5.36 -11.66
C CYS A 311 18.67 6.19 -11.21
N ASP A 312 18.91 7.47 -10.88
CA ASP A 312 17.85 8.46 -10.71
C ASP A 312 17.51 9.00 -12.11
N LEU A 313 16.76 8.23 -12.90
CA LEU A 313 16.53 8.54 -14.32
C LEU A 313 15.42 9.58 -14.56
N PHE A 314 14.60 9.93 -13.56
CA PHE A 314 13.55 10.94 -13.73
C PHE A 314 13.37 11.77 -12.45
N HIS A 315 13.85 13.01 -12.45
CA HIS A 315 13.42 14.02 -11.48
C HIS A 315 12.29 14.84 -12.12
N VAL A 316 11.04 14.44 -11.88
CA VAL A 316 9.86 15.14 -12.41
C VAL A 316 9.60 16.40 -11.56
N PRO A 317 9.45 17.60 -12.16
CA PRO A 317 9.09 18.81 -11.43
C PRO A 317 7.75 18.62 -10.71
N ARG A 318 7.61 19.18 -9.49
CA ARG A 318 6.41 19.10 -8.64
C ARG A 318 5.10 19.57 -9.28
N ASN A 319 5.17 20.17 -10.47
CA ASN A 319 4.06 20.82 -11.16
C ASN A 319 3.37 19.89 -12.16
N VAL A 320 3.90 18.68 -12.40
CA VAL A 320 3.27 17.67 -13.24
C VAL A 320 2.51 16.72 -12.30
N HIS A 321 1.18 16.77 -12.37
CA HIS A 321 0.23 16.08 -11.49
C HIS A 321 0.62 14.61 -11.19
N GLU A 322 0.46 14.18 -9.93
CA GLU A 322 0.67 12.77 -9.47
C GLU A 322 -0.07 11.72 -10.32
N SER A 323 -1.09 12.13 -11.08
CA SER A 323 -1.84 11.30 -12.03
C SER A 323 -1.03 10.85 -13.25
N ILE A 324 -0.13 11.69 -13.77
CA ILE A 324 0.75 11.36 -14.92
C ILE A 324 1.80 10.32 -14.51
N VAL A 325 2.29 10.42 -13.27
CA VAL A 325 3.22 9.47 -12.68
C VAL A 325 2.54 8.10 -12.49
N LYS A 326 1.24 8.03 -12.16
CA LYS A 326 0.52 6.75 -12.01
C LYS A 326 0.25 6.01 -13.34
N VAL A 327 0.10 6.73 -14.46
CA VAL A 327 -0.07 6.11 -15.79
C VAL A 327 1.25 5.59 -16.36
N CYS A 328 2.38 6.21 -15.98
CA CYS A 328 3.70 5.91 -16.53
C CYS A 328 4.66 5.18 -15.57
N THR A 329 4.33 5.02 -14.28
CA THR A 329 5.22 4.33 -13.33
C THR A 329 5.22 2.82 -13.52
N PHE A 330 6.39 2.29 -13.87
CA PHE A 330 6.77 0.96 -13.46
C PHE A 330 7.28 1.00 -12.03
N SER A 331 6.65 0.22 -11.15
CA SER A 331 7.32 -0.26 -9.94
C SER A 331 8.37 -1.28 -10.38
N SER A 332 9.56 -0.81 -10.75
CA SER A 332 10.75 -1.66 -10.69
C SER A 332 11.12 -1.79 -9.23
N SER A 333 10.66 -2.86 -8.58
CA SER A 333 11.19 -3.30 -7.30
C SER A 333 12.60 -3.88 -7.50
N PHE A 334 13.55 -3.07 -7.97
CA PHE A 334 14.98 -3.36 -7.87
C PHE A 334 15.53 -2.57 -6.69
N ASN A 335 15.31 -3.10 -5.49
CA ASN A 335 16.26 -2.83 -4.43
C ASN A 335 17.54 -3.60 -4.80
N SER A 336 18.56 -2.88 -5.24
CA SER A 336 19.92 -3.27 -4.89
C SER A 336 19.93 -3.47 -3.38
N VAL A 337 20.08 -4.71 -2.94
CA VAL A 337 20.60 -5.01 -1.61
C VAL A 337 21.95 -4.30 -1.56
N HIS A 338 22.01 -3.19 -0.83
CA HIS A 338 23.25 -2.86 -0.16
C HIS A 338 23.52 -4.02 0.78
N VAL A 339 24.34 -4.98 0.33
CA VAL A 339 25.34 -5.52 1.25
C VAL A 339 26.32 -4.37 1.38
N GLU A 340 25.99 -3.47 2.29
CA GLU A 340 27.02 -2.82 3.06
C GLU A 340 27.86 -4.00 3.58
N THR A 341 29.07 -4.20 3.05
CA THR A 341 30.01 -5.20 3.58
C THR A 341 30.58 -4.77 4.93
N THR A 342 29.92 -3.82 5.58
CA THR A 342 29.56 -3.90 6.98
C THR A 342 28.05 -3.70 7.04
N LEU A 343 27.19 -4.72 7.23
CA LEU A 343 25.72 -4.54 7.19
C LEU A 343 25.31 -3.24 7.95
N PRO A 344 24.35 -2.40 7.50
CA PRO A 344 23.81 -1.36 8.39
C PRO A 344 22.78 -1.97 9.36
N TYR A 345 22.64 -3.30 9.27
CA TYR A 345 22.02 -4.22 10.22
C TYR A 345 23.07 -4.85 11.18
N THR A 346 24.39 -4.65 10.98
CA THR A 346 25.41 -5.42 11.76
C THR A 346 25.67 -4.96 13.16
N LYS A 347 25.27 -3.76 13.59
CA LYS A 347 25.43 -3.46 15.02
C LYS A 347 24.39 -4.16 15.89
N ASN A 348 23.27 -4.66 15.32
CA ASN A 348 22.12 -4.96 16.17
C ASN A 348 21.20 -6.13 15.76
N THR A 349 21.65 -7.17 15.03
CA THR A 349 20.76 -8.30 14.66
C THR A 349 21.11 -9.68 15.18
N MET A 350 22.18 -9.80 15.95
CA MET A 350 22.41 -11.04 16.69
C MET A 350 21.91 -10.88 18.12
N ALA A 351 21.41 -11.98 18.66
CA ALA A 351 21.18 -12.12 20.08
C ALA A 351 22.52 -11.96 20.83
N ALA A 352 22.46 -11.40 22.03
CA ALA A 352 23.62 -11.34 22.90
C ALA A 352 24.03 -12.75 23.33
N THR A 353 25.33 -12.96 23.55
CA THR A 353 25.87 -14.22 24.07
C THR A 353 26.03 -14.19 25.59
N GLU A 354 25.94 -13.01 26.21
CA GLU A 354 26.19 -12.79 27.63
C GLU A 354 25.11 -11.89 28.25
N LYS A 355 24.91 -12.03 29.56
CA LYS A 355 23.95 -11.21 30.31
C LYS A 355 24.42 -9.76 30.37
N SER A 356 23.50 -8.81 30.19
CA SER A 356 23.79 -7.38 30.28
C SER A 356 23.62 -6.88 31.71
N ALA A 357 24.72 -6.57 32.40
CA ALA A 357 24.69 -6.01 33.76
C ALA A 357 23.87 -4.71 33.84
N THR A 358 23.87 -3.92 32.77
CA THR A 358 23.10 -2.67 32.66
C THR A 358 21.59 -2.94 32.64
N GLU A 359 21.12 -3.88 31.82
CA GLU A 359 19.70 -4.19 31.73
C GLU A 359 19.20 -4.92 32.98
N LEU A 360 20.01 -5.81 33.57
CA LEU A 360 19.71 -6.43 34.87
C LEU A 360 19.52 -5.39 35.98
N LYS A 361 20.39 -4.37 36.04
CA LYS A 361 20.29 -3.27 37.01
C LYS A 361 19.07 -2.37 36.76
N LYS A 362 18.62 -2.22 35.52
CA LYS A 362 17.38 -1.51 35.21
C LYS A 362 16.17 -2.34 35.66
N ALA A 363 16.14 -3.63 35.30
CA ALA A 363 15.06 -4.54 35.68
C ALA A 363 14.91 -4.68 37.20
N SER A 364 16.00 -4.64 37.98
CA SER A 364 15.93 -4.71 39.45
C SER A 364 15.21 -3.52 40.10
N LYS A 365 14.94 -2.45 39.34
CA LYS A 365 14.18 -1.28 39.81
C LYS A 365 12.71 -1.30 39.37
N LEU A 366 12.34 -2.23 38.50
CA LEU A 366 10.98 -2.34 37.97
C LEU A 366 10.15 -3.24 38.88
N ALA A 367 8.88 -2.87 39.06
CA ALA A 367 7.94 -3.64 39.84
C ALA A 367 7.47 -4.90 39.07
N ASN A 368 7.20 -5.99 39.79
CA ASN A 368 6.50 -7.18 39.29
C ASN A 368 7.20 -7.92 38.13
N VAL A 369 8.51 -7.73 37.95
CA VAL A 369 9.28 -8.47 36.94
C VAL A 369 9.41 -9.95 37.31
N PRO A 370 9.37 -10.87 36.32
CA PRO A 370 9.71 -12.28 36.55
C PRO A 370 11.13 -12.45 37.10
N HIS A 371 11.32 -13.45 37.94
CA HIS A 371 12.65 -13.78 38.49
C HIS A 371 13.02 -15.20 38.10
N CYS A 372 13.63 -15.37 36.92
CA CYS A 372 14.18 -16.63 36.47
C CYS A 372 15.35 -16.41 35.50
N GLU A 373 16.14 -17.46 35.24
CA GLU A 373 17.32 -17.37 34.36
C GLU A 373 16.94 -17.01 32.92
N GLN A 374 15.80 -17.49 32.42
CA GLN A 374 15.33 -17.15 31.06
C GLN A 374 14.88 -15.69 30.98
N TYR A 375 14.32 -15.14 32.06
CA TYR A 375 14.02 -13.72 32.13
C TYR A 375 15.29 -12.86 32.06
N ASP A 376 16.34 -13.21 32.81
CA ASP A 376 17.63 -12.51 32.74
C ASP A 376 18.20 -12.51 31.31
N ARG A 377 18.07 -13.63 30.60
CA ARG A 377 18.49 -13.78 29.20
C ARG A 377 17.66 -12.92 28.28
N MET A 378 16.34 -12.98 28.43
CA MET A 378 15.37 -12.21 27.68
C MET A 378 15.67 -10.71 27.71
N ILE A 379 15.78 -10.10 28.90
CA ILE A 379 16.06 -8.65 29.03
C ILE A 379 17.48 -8.27 28.64
N SER A 380 18.42 -9.22 28.70
CA SER A 380 19.80 -9.04 28.22
C SER A 380 19.92 -9.13 26.69
N GLY A 381 18.82 -9.48 26.01
CA GLY A 381 18.78 -9.70 24.56
C GLY A 381 19.48 -10.97 24.10
N MET A 382 19.68 -11.92 25.02
CA MET A 382 20.15 -13.27 24.69
C MET A 382 18.98 -14.10 24.15
N LEU A 383 19.31 -15.21 23.47
CA LEU A 383 18.33 -16.23 23.14
C LEU A 383 17.74 -16.82 24.42
N TYR A 384 16.41 -16.87 24.50
CA TYR A 384 15.66 -17.41 25.63
C TYR A 384 14.47 -18.23 25.16
N ASP A 385 14.07 -19.21 25.98
CA ASP A 385 12.83 -19.97 25.81
C ASP A 385 11.68 -19.20 26.45
N SER A 386 10.75 -18.72 25.63
CA SER A 386 9.63 -17.93 26.11
C SER A 386 8.52 -18.77 26.73
N PHE A 387 8.56 -20.10 26.63
CA PHE A 387 7.52 -20.99 27.17
C PHE A 387 7.81 -21.52 28.57
N VAL A 388 8.89 -21.07 29.23
CA VAL A 388 9.10 -21.42 30.63
C VAL A 388 7.94 -20.93 31.52
N PRO A 389 7.54 -21.69 32.56
CA PRO A 389 6.35 -21.42 33.36
C PRO A 389 6.28 -19.99 33.92
N GLU A 390 7.42 -19.43 34.33
CA GLU A 390 7.51 -18.08 34.91
C GLU A 390 7.16 -16.99 33.90
N LEU A 391 7.65 -17.11 32.66
CA LEU A 391 7.37 -16.15 31.59
C LEU A 391 5.93 -16.33 31.07
N VAL A 392 5.45 -17.57 30.94
CA VAL A 392 4.05 -17.85 30.58
C VAL A 392 3.10 -17.24 31.61
N LYS A 393 3.36 -17.46 32.90
CA LYS A 393 2.57 -16.87 33.99
C LYS A 393 2.57 -15.35 33.89
N SER A 394 3.73 -14.73 33.68
CA SER A 394 3.83 -13.27 33.59
C SER A 394 3.07 -12.70 32.38
N ARG A 395 3.10 -13.35 31.21
CA ARG A 395 2.24 -12.96 30.07
C ARG A 395 0.75 -13.09 30.36
N LEU A 396 0.35 -14.12 31.13
CA LEU A 396 -1.05 -14.27 31.55
C LEU A 396 -1.46 -13.19 32.56
N ASP A 397 -0.59 -12.83 33.49
CA ASP A 397 -0.81 -11.71 34.43
C ASP A 397 -0.93 -10.38 33.66
N GLY A 398 -0.07 -10.15 32.65
CA GLY A 398 -0.18 -9.01 31.74
C GLY A 398 -1.52 -8.97 30.99
N ARG A 399 -2.00 -10.11 30.49
CA ARG A 399 -3.33 -10.22 29.84
C ARG A 399 -4.48 -9.95 30.78
N LYS A 400 -4.39 -10.40 32.02
CA LYS A 400 -5.37 -10.09 33.07
C LYS A 400 -5.41 -8.59 33.33
N PHE A 401 -4.25 -7.97 33.55
CA PHE A 401 -4.12 -6.52 33.73
C PHE A 401 -4.72 -5.75 32.53
N MET A 402 -4.36 -6.11 31.30
CA MET A 402 -4.92 -5.48 30.09
C MET A 402 -6.44 -5.58 30.05
N HIS A 403 -7.00 -6.74 30.40
CA HIS A 403 -8.44 -6.94 30.40
C HIS A 403 -9.12 -6.02 31.43
N GLU A 404 -8.59 -5.96 32.64
CA GLU A 404 -9.10 -5.09 33.71
C GLU A 404 -8.99 -3.62 33.31
N TYR A 405 -7.83 -3.17 32.82
CA TYR A 405 -7.62 -1.78 32.39
C TYR A 405 -8.54 -1.37 31.24
N ASN A 406 -8.64 -2.20 30.20
CA ASN A 406 -9.39 -1.86 28.98
C ASN A 406 -10.91 -1.88 29.16
N ASN A 407 -11.41 -2.63 30.14
CA ASN A 407 -12.85 -2.76 30.39
C ASN A 407 -13.30 -2.00 31.64
N TRP A 408 -12.39 -1.35 32.36
CA TRP A 408 -12.75 -0.55 33.51
C TRP A 408 -13.49 0.72 33.07
N PHE A 409 -14.60 0.99 33.75
CA PHE A 409 -15.40 2.19 33.61
C PHE A 409 -15.87 2.60 35.02
N PRO A 410 -15.92 3.92 35.35
CA PRO A 410 -16.46 4.38 36.63
C PRO A 410 -17.90 3.88 36.83
N SER A 411 -18.28 3.47 38.05
CA SER A 411 -19.62 2.90 38.31
C SER A 411 -20.21 3.36 39.63
N GLY A 412 -21.52 3.63 39.67
CA GLY A 412 -22.23 4.01 40.91
C GLY A 412 -22.01 5.48 41.30
N ASP A 413 -21.67 5.72 42.57
CA ASP A 413 -21.42 7.04 43.16
C ASP A 413 -19.99 7.58 42.90
N ASP A 414 -19.20 6.90 42.06
CA ASP A 414 -17.85 7.34 41.68
C ASP A 414 -17.88 8.74 41.06
N GLU A 415 -17.03 9.63 41.54
CA GLU A 415 -16.90 10.98 41.00
C GLU A 415 -16.35 10.91 39.55
N TYR A 416 -17.17 11.27 38.57
CA TYR A 416 -16.84 11.25 37.14
C TYR A 416 -16.07 12.52 36.72
N THR A 417 -15.06 12.92 37.50
CA THR A 417 -14.15 14.01 37.13
C THR A 417 -12.94 13.46 36.39
N HIS A 418 -12.35 14.29 35.53
CA HIS A 418 -11.13 13.92 34.81
C HIS A 418 -10.01 13.51 35.79
N GLU A 419 -9.86 14.22 36.90
CA GLU A 419 -8.85 13.95 37.92
C GLU A 419 -9.04 12.59 38.61
N ALA A 420 -10.26 12.27 39.05
CA ALA A 420 -10.55 10.98 39.71
C ALA A 420 -10.32 9.80 38.75
N VAL A 421 -10.74 9.94 37.49
CA VAL A 421 -10.53 8.94 36.44
C VAL A 421 -9.03 8.76 36.14
N SER A 422 -8.29 9.85 35.97
CA SER A 422 -6.84 9.81 35.70
C SER A 422 -6.08 9.15 36.85
N LYS A 423 -6.37 9.52 38.10
CA LYS A 423 -5.77 8.91 39.29
C LYS A 423 -6.03 7.41 39.37
N LYS A 424 -7.29 6.99 39.18
CA LYS A 424 -7.65 5.57 39.21
C LYS A 424 -6.95 4.78 38.09
N ARG A 425 -6.88 5.35 36.88
CA ARG A 425 -6.15 4.74 35.76
C ARG A 425 -4.64 4.66 36.06
N ALA A 426 -4.04 5.69 36.65
CA ALA A 426 -2.64 5.69 37.04
C ALA A 426 -2.34 4.57 38.05
N ASP A 427 -3.20 4.38 39.07
CA ASP A 427 -3.06 3.28 40.02
C ASP A 427 -3.15 1.90 39.36
N MET A 428 -4.06 1.72 38.40
CA MET A 428 -4.14 0.48 37.62
C MET A 428 -2.88 0.26 36.80
N LEU A 429 -2.34 1.31 36.16
CA LEU A 429 -1.10 1.25 35.39
C LEU A 429 0.09 0.88 36.29
N ARG A 430 0.18 1.39 37.52
CA ARG A 430 1.23 1.00 38.49
C ARG A 430 1.19 -0.49 38.87
N ASN A 431 0.02 -1.11 38.81
CA ASN A 431 -0.10 -2.54 39.08
C ASN A 431 0.36 -3.40 37.90
N GLY A 432 0.23 -2.90 36.67
CA GLY A 432 0.57 -3.65 35.45
C GLY A 432 1.93 -3.32 34.83
N LEU A 433 2.45 -2.12 35.03
CA LEU A 433 3.70 -1.63 34.44
C LEU A 433 4.84 -1.62 35.48
N GLY A 434 6.08 -1.65 35.00
CA GLY A 434 7.26 -1.68 35.85
C GLY A 434 7.53 -0.37 36.58
N HIS A 435 7.25 0.76 35.93
CA HIS A 435 7.38 2.09 36.52
C HIS A 435 6.45 3.11 35.85
N VAL A 436 5.83 3.95 36.68
CA VAL A 436 4.94 5.05 36.30
C VAL A 436 5.30 6.27 37.15
N ALA A 437 5.73 7.37 36.52
CA ALA A 437 6.34 8.49 37.21
C ALA A 437 5.36 9.45 37.92
N ASP A 438 4.14 9.63 37.42
CA ASP A 438 3.14 10.54 37.99
C ASP A 438 1.70 10.01 37.85
N ASP A 439 0.71 10.82 38.24
CA ASP A 439 -0.73 10.54 38.08
C ASP A 439 -1.33 11.22 36.83
N GLU A 440 -0.54 12.01 36.11
CA GLU A 440 -0.99 12.80 34.95
C GLU A 440 -0.91 12.02 33.64
N LEU A 441 -0.32 10.82 33.63
CA LEU A 441 -0.28 9.98 32.44
C LEU A 441 -1.68 9.51 32.00
N ILE A 442 -1.86 9.46 30.68
CA ILE A 442 -3.08 9.01 30.04
C ILE A 442 -2.74 7.99 28.96
N ILE A 443 -3.33 6.81 29.03
CA ILE A 443 -3.27 5.80 27.98
C ILE A 443 -4.71 5.45 27.60
N GLU A 444 -5.12 5.80 26.39
CA GLU A 444 -6.49 5.51 25.97
C GLU A 444 -6.68 4.03 25.61
N PRO A 445 -7.71 3.35 26.17
CA PRO A 445 -7.99 1.97 25.86
C PRO A 445 -8.50 1.80 24.41
N PRO A 446 -8.22 0.66 23.73
CA PRO A 446 -7.53 -0.50 24.27
C PRO A 446 -5.99 -0.33 24.25
N PHE A 447 -5.36 -0.68 25.36
CA PHE A 447 -3.92 -0.77 25.53
C PHE A 447 -3.48 -2.24 25.53
N ARG A 448 -2.35 -2.53 24.88
CA ARG A 448 -1.78 -3.89 24.82
C ARG A 448 -0.32 -3.94 25.21
N VAL A 449 0.02 -4.92 26.05
CA VAL A 449 1.38 -5.30 26.46
C VAL A 449 1.60 -6.80 26.27
N ASP A 450 2.85 -7.24 26.17
CA ASP A 450 3.17 -8.68 26.22
C ASP A 450 3.27 -9.15 27.68
N TYR A 451 4.03 -8.42 28.50
CA TYR A 451 4.19 -8.65 29.94
C TYR A 451 3.62 -7.49 30.76
N GLY A 452 4.05 -6.25 30.51
CA GLY A 452 3.74 -5.04 31.29
C GLY A 452 4.91 -4.55 32.17
N PRO A 453 5.45 -5.38 33.09
CA PRO A 453 6.54 -5.03 34.01
C PRO A 453 7.83 -4.49 33.38
N ASN A 454 8.06 -4.70 32.09
CA ASN A 454 9.28 -4.23 31.42
C ASN A 454 9.15 -2.81 30.87
N VAL A 455 7.99 -2.18 31.03
CA VAL A 455 7.71 -0.82 30.58
C VAL A 455 7.90 0.18 31.72
N SER A 456 8.70 1.21 31.46
CA SER A 456 8.89 2.38 32.32
C SER A 456 8.43 3.63 31.59
N VAL A 457 7.53 4.40 32.21
CA VAL A 457 6.93 5.61 31.64
C VAL A 457 7.21 6.83 32.52
N GLY A 458 7.71 7.90 31.89
CA GLY A 458 7.97 9.20 32.51
C GLY A 458 6.71 10.02 32.79
N LYS A 459 6.93 11.28 33.18
CA LYS A 459 5.88 12.23 33.59
C LYS A 459 5.05 12.71 32.40
N ARG A 460 3.77 12.99 32.61
CA ARG A 460 2.84 13.56 31.60
C ARG A 460 2.86 12.82 30.25
N PHE A 461 2.95 11.50 30.30
CA PHE A 461 2.87 10.66 29.10
C PHE A 461 1.44 10.61 28.57
N TYR A 462 1.27 10.79 27.26
CA TYR A 462 -0.02 10.64 26.61
C TYR A 462 0.08 9.62 25.47
N SER A 463 -0.84 8.66 25.47
CA SER A 463 -1.10 7.81 24.32
C SER A 463 -2.55 7.82 23.92
N ASN A 464 -2.79 8.00 22.62
CA ASN A 464 -4.07 7.80 22.00
C ASN A 464 -4.40 6.30 21.86
N PHE A 465 -5.55 5.99 21.27
CA PHE A 465 -6.12 4.65 21.19
C PHE A 465 -5.17 3.62 20.57
N ASN A 466 -5.28 2.38 21.06
CA ASN A 466 -4.70 1.21 20.40
C ASN A 466 -3.16 1.15 20.44
N LEU A 467 -2.54 1.64 21.52
CA LEU A 467 -1.11 1.45 21.77
C LEU A 467 -0.82 -0.04 22.04
N THR A 468 0.19 -0.57 21.34
CA THR A 468 0.69 -1.93 21.54
C THR A 468 2.18 -1.90 21.84
N ILE A 469 2.59 -2.48 22.97
CA ILE A 469 3.99 -2.60 23.38
C ILE A 469 4.33 -4.08 23.57
N LEU A 470 5.18 -4.65 22.71
CA LEU A 470 5.76 -5.98 22.94
C LEU A 470 7.05 -5.80 23.75
N ASP A 471 6.94 -5.92 25.06
CA ASP A 471 7.96 -5.59 26.05
C ASP A 471 8.76 -6.82 26.52
N SER A 472 9.17 -7.69 25.60
CA SER A 472 10.11 -8.79 25.90
C SER A 472 11.54 -8.30 26.20
N ALA A 473 11.84 -7.00 26.08
CA ALA A 473 12.98 -6.34 26.72
C ALA A 473 12.50 -5.00 27.32
N ILE A 474 13.39 -4.32 28.03
CA ILE A 474 13.06 -3.07 28.72
C ILE A 474 12.69 -1.99 27.70
N VAL A 475 11.52 -1.37 27.92
CA VAL A 475 11.04 -0.20 27.18
C VAL A 475 11.07 1.00 28.12
N THR A 476 11.88 2.01 27.78
CA THR A 476 11.95 3.26 28.54
C THR A 476 11.35 4.40 27.72
N ILE A 477 10.34 5.06 28.26
CA ILE A 477 9.69 6.24 27.67
C ILE A 477 9.91 7.42 28.61
N GLY A 478 10.48 8.51 28.09
CA GLY A 478 10.74 9.73 28.84
C GLY A 478 9.50 10.54 29.18
N ASP A 479 9.74 11.77 29.63
CA ASP A 479 8.72 12.72 30.04
C ASP A 479 8.08 13.42 28.83
N ARG A 480 6.79 13.79 28.98
CA ARG A 480 6.01 14.58 28.01
C ARG A 480 5.93 13.98 26.61
N VAL A 481 6.10 12.66 26.50
CA VAL A 481 5.98 11.96 25.23
C VAL A 481 4.50 11.84 24.84
N MET A 482 4.19 12.19 23.59
CA MET A 482 2.86 12.08 23.00
C MET A 482 2.84 11.03 21.89
N VAL A 483 1.91 10.08 21.99
CA VAL A 483 1.79 8.94 21.07
C VAL A 483 0.43 8.98 20.37
N GLY A 484 0.45 8.99 19.04
CA GLY A 484 -0.73 8.91 18.18
C GLY A 484 -1.40 7.55 18.21
N PRO A 485 -2.57 7.39 17.56
CA PRO A 485 -3.31 6.13 17.61
C PRO A 485 -2.63 5.03 16.80
N ASN A 486 -2.84 3.77 17.20
CA ASN A 486 -2.34 2.57 16.49
C ASN A 486 -0.81 2.48 16.40
N VAL A 487 -0.07 2.95 17.40
CA VAL A 487 1.39 2.82 17.45
C VAL A 487 1.79 1.47 18.02
N MET A 488 2.82 0.86 17.42
CA MET A 488 3.42 -0.40 17.87
C MET A 488 4.89 -0.18 18.27
N ILE A 489 5.22 -0.56 19.50
CA ILE A 489 6.59 -0.58 20.03
C ILE A 489 6.96 -2.04 20.25
N SER A 490 7.91 -2.58 19.48
CA SER A 490 8.26 -4.00 19.56
C SER A 490 9.72 -4.18 19.94
N THR A 491 9.97 -4.71 21.12
CA THR A 491 11.32 -5.16 21.53
C THR A 491 11.61 -6.60 21.10
N ALA A 492 10.58 -7.42 20.92
CA ALA A 492 10.68 -8.82 20.52
C ALA A 492 11.10 -8.98 19.05
N THR A 493 11.92 -9.99 18.78
CA THR A 493 12.31 -10.41 17.43
C THR A 493 12.81 -11.86 17.42
N HIS A 494 13.08 -12.37 16.23
CA HIS A 494 13.65 -13.70 16.04
C HIS A 494 14.94 -13.64 15.25
N GLU A 495 15.73 -14.70 15.31
CA GLU A 495 16.79 -14.91 14.34
C GLU A 495 16.18 -15.06 12.96
N ILE A 496 16.96 -14.72 11.92
CA ILE A 496 16.52 -14.84 10.53
C ILE A 496 16.37 -16.32 10.16
N GLU A 497 17.29 -17.15 10.64
CA GLU A 497 17.26 -18.60 10.44
C GLU A 497 16.13 -19.29 11.21
N VAL A 498 15.67 -20.43 10.70
CA VAL A 498 14.42 -21.08 11.14
C VAL A 498 14.59 -21.90 12.43
N ALA A 499 15.82 -22.33 12.75
CA ALA A 499 16.08 -23.33 13.79
C ALA A 499 15.55 -22.89 15.17
N SER A 500 15.99 -21.73 15.67
CA SER A 500 15.53 -21.21 16.96
C SER A 500 14.01 -20.99 17.02
N ARG A 501 13.38 -20.54 15.93
CA ARG A 501 11.92 -20.38 15.87
C ARG A 501 11.16 -21.70 15.99
N ARG A 502 11.72 -22.82 15.54
CA ARG A 502 11.11 -24.15 15.73
C ARG A 502 11.22 -24.63 17.16
N ASP A 503 12.28 -24.21 17.84
CA ASP A 503 12.53 -24.54 19.24
C ASP A 503 11.82 -23.57 20.20
N ASN A 504 10.99 -22.66 19.67
CA ASN A 504 10.33 -21.57 20.41
C ASN A 504 11.30 -20.63 21.15
N ILE A 505 12.52 -20.52 20.61
CA ILE A 505 13.56 -19.64 21.12
C ILE A 505 13.49 -18.31 20.37
N GLU A 506 13.55 -17.21 21.11
CA GLU A 506 13.55 -15.86 20.58
C GLU A 506 14.52 -14.96 21.34
N TYR A 507 14.66 -13.71 20.90
CA TYR A 507 15.44 -12.70 21.63
C TYR A 507 14.76 -11.34 21.52
N ALA A 508 15.18 -10.40 22.36
CA ALA A 508 14.61 -9.06 22.37
C ALA A 508 15.70 -7.99 22.47
N LYS A 509 15.38 -6.74 22.13
CA LYS A 509 16.31 -5.61 22.30
C LYS A 509 15.58 -4.41 22.89
N PRO A 510 16.18 -3.76 23.91
CA PRO A 510 15.52 -2.67 24.61
C PRO A 510 15.27 -1.49 23.68
N ILE A 511 14.20 -0.73 23.96
CA ILE A 511 13.86 0.49 23.23
C ILE A 511 13.89 1.66 24.21
N THR A 512 14.44 2.78 23.76
CA THR A 512 14.45 4.03 24.54
C THR A 512 13.82 5.14 23.69
N ILE A 513 12.82 5.82 24.25
CA ILE A 513 12.21 7.03 23.70
C ILE A 513 12.53 8.16 24.69
N GLY A 514 13.23 9.19 24.20
CA GLY A 514 13.60 10.36 24.98
C GLY A 514 12.40 11.23 25.35
N ASN A 515 12.70 12.35 26.01
CA ASN A 515 11.71 13.31 26.45
C ASN A 515 11.12 14.08 25.26
N ASP A 516 9.94 14.69 25.44
CA ASP A 516 9.35 15.65 24.49
C ASP A 516 9.16 15.11 23.07
N CYS A 517 9.06 13.78 22.92
CA CYS A 517 8.88 13.15 21.61
C CYS A 517 7.40 13.14 21.19
N TRP A 518 7.15 13.39 19.90
CA TRP A 518 5.85 13.16 19.28
C TRP A 518 5.93 11.99 18.29
N ILE A 519 5.22 10.91 18.60
CA ILE A 519 5.13 9.71 17.77
C ILE A 519 3.81 9.73 17.00
N GLY A 520 3.86 9.92 15.68
CA GLY A 520 2.67 9.96 14.82
C GLY A 520 1.88 8.65 14.83
N GLY A 521 0.61 8.71 14.45
CA GLY A 521 -0.26 7.53 14.41
C GLY A 521 0.21 6.48 13.40
N GLY A 522 0.02 5.19 13.72
CA GLY A 522 0.41 4.07 12.87
C GLY A 522 1.92 3.84 12.75
N VAL A 523 2.74 4.46 13.62
CA VAL A 523 4.19 4.25 13.64
C VAL A 523 4.53 2.88 14.23
N ILE A 524 5.55 2.24 13.64
CA ILE A 524 6.13 0.99 14.14
C ILE A 524 7.58 1.26 14.56
N ILE A 525 7.92 1.00 15.82
CA ILE A 525 9.28 1.11 16.36
C ILE A 525 9.84 -0.29 16.55
N LEU A 526 10.95 -0.59 15.86
CA LEU A 526 11.60 -1.90 15.87
C LEU A 526 12.60 -2.08 17.01
N PRO A 527 13.01 -3.33 17.32
CA PRO A 527 13.88 -3.64 18.45
C PRO A 527 15.21 -2.90 18.44
N GLY A 528 15.66 -2.49 19.63
CA GLY A 528 17.00 -1.92 19.81
C GLY A 528 17.14 -0.45 19.40
N VAL A 529 16.03 0.22 19.08
CA VAL A 529 16.01 1.61 18.64
C VAL A 529 16.03 2.56 19.84
N THR A 530 16.87 3.60 19.73
CA THR A 530 16.84 4.80 20.58
C THR A 530 16.33 6.00 19.79
N ILE A 531 15.24 6.61 20.25
CA ILE A 531 14.75 7.90 19.75
C ILE A 531 15.19 8.96 20.76
N GLY A 532 16.04 9.90 20.34
CA GLY A 532 16.52 10.99 21.20
C GLY A 532 15.44 12.02 21.51
N ASP A 533 15.73 12.91 22.45
CA ASP A 533 14.79 13.92 22.94
C ASP A 533 14.24 14.84 21.82
N GLY A 534 13.01 15.34 21.99
CA GLY A 534 12.40 16.33 21.10
C GLY A 534 12.16 15.85 19.67
N CYS A 535 12.14 14.54 19.43
CA CYS A 535 11.94 14.01 18.09
C CYS A 535 10.46 14.00 17.67
N THR A 536 10.22 14.26 16.38
CA THR A 536 8.92 14.03 15.74
C THR A 536 9.02 12.89 14.74
N ILE A 537 8.24 11.82 14.95
CA ILE A 537 8.14 10.71 14.01
C ILE A 537 6.84 10.85 13.22
N GLY A 538 6.94 11.00 11.90
CA GLY A 538 5.79 11.15 11.02
C GLY A 538 4.88 9.92 11.04
N ALA A 539 3.59 10.13 10.89
CA ALA A 539 2.59 9.04 10.86
C ALA A 539 2.91 7.96 9.81
N GLY A 540 2.62 6.70 10.13
CA GLY A 540 2.87 5.54 9.27
C GLY A 540 4.34 5.16 9.06
N SER A 541 5.26 5.75 9.83
CA SER A 541 6.70 5.46 9.67
C SER A 541 7.12 4.14 10.31
N ILE A 542 8.13 3.49 9.72
CA ILE A 542 8.77 2.29 10.29
C ILE A 542 10.17 2.66 10.77
N VAL A 543 10.36 2.80 12.09
CA VAL A 543 11.63 3.21 12.70
C VAL A 543 12.51 1.99 12.89
N THR A 544 13.52 1.86 12.05
CA THR A 544 14.43 0.69 12.01
C THR A 544 15.81 0.97 12.59
N ARG A 545 16.11 2.22 12.98
CA ARG A 545 17.42 2.68 13.48
C ARG A 545 17.21 3.86 14.41
N ASP A 546 18.22 4.15 15.22
CA ASP A 546 18.21 5.28 16.14
C ASP A 546 17.92 6.60 15.41
N ILE A 547 17.11 7.44 16.06
CA ILE A 547 16.78 8.78 15.61
C ILE A 547 17.48 9.76 16.54
N PRO A 548 18.44 10.57 16.03
CA PRO A 548 19.13 11.54 16.87
C PRO A 548 18.16 12.58 17.44
N ALA A 549 18.44 13.11 18.62
CA ALA A 549 17.63 14.15 19.25
C ALA A 549 17.33 15.34 18.32
N TRP A 550 16.20 16.00 18.58
CA TRP A 550 15.72 17.19 17.89
C TRP A 550 15.58 16.99 16.38
N SER A 551 15.06 15.82 15.97
CA SER A 551 14.90 15.46 14.56
C SER A 551 13.45 15.23 14.19
N VAL A 552 13.09 15.54 12.93
CA VAL A 552 11.89 15.01 12.30
C VAL A 552 12.29 13.86 11.41
N ALA A 553 11.70 12.68 11.64
CA ALA A 553 11.92 11.49 10.81
C ALA A 553 10.60 10.96 10.24
N LEU A 554 10.62 10.53 8.98
CA LEU A 554 9.43 9.97 8.32
C LEU A 554 9.78 8.89 7.30
N GLY A 555 8.79 8.04 6.97
CA GLY A 555 8.85 7.05 5.88
C GLY A 555 9.07 5.61 6.35
N SER A 556 9.18 4.70 5.38
CA SER A 556 9.42 3.28 5.59
C SER A 556 10.59 2.82 4.70
N PRO A 557 11.79 2.59 5.26
CA PRO A 557 12.18 2.86 6.66
C PRO A 557 12.31 4.37 6.95
N ALA A 558 12.11 4.77 8.22
CA ALA A 558 12.14 6.16 8.65
C ALA A 558 13.52 6.78 8.42
N ARG A 559 13.53 8.02 7.91
CA ARG A 559 14.74 8.82 7.68
C ARG A 559 14.55 10.21 8.23
N VAL A 560 15.62 10.75 8.83
CA VAL A 560 15.64 12.16 9.27
C VAL A 560 15.51 13.04 8.03
N VAL A 561 14.50 13.90 8.02
CA VAL A 561 14.22 14.85 6.93
C VAL A 561 14.59 16.27 7.29
N LYS A 562 14.59 16.62 8.59
CA LYS A 562 15.06 17.91 9.09
C LYS A 562 15.37 17.84 10.58
N LYS A 563 16.08 18.85 11.07
CA LYS A 563 16.24 19.14 12.49
C LYS A 563 15.20 20.17 12.96
N VAL A 564 14.86 20.11 14.25
CA VAL A 564 14.07 21.14 14.93
C VAL A 564 14.95 21.90 15.91
N GLN A 565 14.46 23.05 16.36
CA GLN A 565 15.14 23.83 17.39
C GLN A 565 15.20 23.03 18.69
N GLU A 566 16.39 22.96 19.28
CA GLU A 566 16.59 22.43 20.62
C GLU A 566 16.00 23.40 21.65
N LEU A 567 15.16 22.87 22.53
CA LEU A 567 14.65 23.60 23.68
C LEU A 567 15.41 23.12 24.93
N PRO A 568 15.90 24.04 25.78
CA PRO A 568 16.46 23.64 27.06
C PRO A 568 15.40 22.88 27.87
N LEU A 569 15.84 21.85 28.58
CA LEU A 569 14.96 21.11 29.49
C LEU A 569 14.34 22.11 30.49
N PRO A 570 13.04 21.98 30.82
CA PRO A 570 12.43 22.78 31.87
C PRO A 570 13.25 22.63 33.16
N GLU A 571 13.53 23.74 33.85
CA GLU A 571 14.08 23.66 35.21
C GLU A 571 13.09 22.84 36.08
N GLU A 572 13.61 21.84 36.80
CA GLU A 572 12.84 20.83 37.55
C GLU A 572 11.87 21.41 38.59
#